data_AF-A0A945HZS2-F1
#
_entry.id   AF-A0A945HZS2-F1
#
_cell.length_a   1.000
_cell.length_b   1.000
_cell.length_c   1.000
_cell.angle_alpha   90.00
_cell.angle_beta   90.00
_cell.angle_gamma   90.00
#
_symmetry.space_group_name_H-M   'P 1'
#
loop_
_entity.id
_entity.type
_entity.pdbx_description
1 polymer ?
#
loop_
_entity_poly.entity_id
_entity_poly.type
_entity_poly.pdbx_seq_one_letter_code
_entity_poly.pdbx_strand_id
1 'polypeptide(L)'
;MSFKCLFFSLLLSYNLSAQINEVDSTLIKNPRQAFLFSLVPGGGQFYNQKHIKGSLVMGLETLALYSWLENSKIYKNYDSEEYSLRKNRYLEKRNKYAWWVIFLYFYSMIDAMVDAHLSPFDDIMSKSIEDEGGEENEK
;
A
#
# COMPACT_ATOMS: atom_id res chain seq x y z
N MET A 1 -23.55 -20.08 2.95
CA MET A 1 -22.70 -18.87 2.95
C MET A 1 -22.37 -18.56 4.40
N SER A 2 -21.15 -18.82 4.84
CA SER A 2 -20.81 -18.90 6.28
C SER A 2 -20.93 -17.55 6.99
N PHE A 3 -21.53 -17.53 8.18
CA PHE A 3 -21.72 -16.35 9.04
C PHE A 3 -20.40 -15.56 9.28
N LYS A 4 -19.26 -16.27 9.25
CA LYS A 4 -17.91 -15.70 9.32
C LYS A 4 -17.57 -14.78 8.13
N CYS A 5 -18.04 -15.09 6.93
CA CYS A 5 -17.80 -14.25 5.75
C CYS A 5 -18.64 -12.97 5.78
N LEU A 6 -19.86 -13.04 6.31
CA LEU A 6 -20.72 -11.86 6.50
C LEU A 6 -20.13 -10.92 7.56
N PHE A 7 -19.65 -11.46 8.68
CA PHE A 7 -18.99 -10.68 9.73
C PHE A 7 -17.70 -10.01 9.23
N PHE A 8 -16.90 -10.74 8.45
CA PHE A 8 -15.67 -10.20 7.86
C PHE A 8 -15.97 -9.10 6.82
N SER A 9 -16.99 -9.30 5.98
CA SER A 9 -17.49 -8.30 5.02
C SER A 9 -17.98 -7.02 5.72
N LEU A 10 -18.74 -7.16 6.81
CA LEU A 10 -19.29 -6.03 7.55
C LEU A 10 -18.18 -5.23 8.26
N LEU A 11 -17.18 -5.91 8.85
CA LEU A 11 -16.01 -5.27 9.46
C LEU A 11 -15.15 -4.55 8.42
N LEU A 12 -14.93 -5.16 7.26
CA LEU A 12 -14.20 -4.52 6.16
C LEU A 12 -14.92 -3.27 5.64
N SER A 13 -16.25 -3.32 5.56
CA SER A 13 -17.09 -2.19 5.13
C SER A 13 -17.05 -1.02 6.12
N TYR A 14 -17.05 -1.30 7.43
CA TYR A 14 -16.97 -0.27 8.47
C TYR A 14 -15.62 0.47 8.46
N ASN A 15 -14.50 -0.25 8.29
CA ASN A 15 -13.18 0.35 8.13
C ASN A 15 -13.07 1.20 6.85
N LEU A 16 -13.75 0.78 5.77
CA LEU A 16 -13.77 1.50 4.51
C LEU A 16 -14.54 2.83 4.63
N SER A 17 -15.71 2.82 5.27
CA SER A 17 -16.51 4.03 5.50
C SER A 17 -15.85 5.02 6.46
N ALA A 18 -15.08 4.55 7.44
CA ALA A 18 -14.33 5.42 8.35
C ALA A 18 -13.29 6.29 7.63
N GLN A 19 -12.81 5.85 6.45
CA GLN A 19 -11.81 6.57 5.67
C GLN A 19 -12.40 7.61 4.70
N ILE A 20 -13.69 7.52 4.35
CA ILE A 20 -14.32 8.46 3.40
C ILE A 20 -14.51 9.85 4.04
N ASN A 21 -14.48 9.95 5.37
CA ASN A 21 -14.61 11.22 6.08
C ASN A 21 -13.23 11.86 6.32
N GLU A 22 -12.98 12.92 5.57
CA GLU A 22 -11.93 13.94 5.71
C GLU A 22 -10.47 13.45 5.71
N VAL A 23 -9.96 13.16 4.50
CA VAL A 23 -8.54 13.28 4.21
C VAL A 23 -8.26 14.77 4.00
N ASP A 24 -7.68 15.43 5.00
CA ASP A 24 -7.23 16.82 4.87
C ASP A 24 -6.14 16.90 3.80
N SER A 25 -6.56 17.34 2.61
CA SER A 25 -5.71 17.43 1.42
C SER A 25 -4.73 18.60 1.51
N THR A 26 -4.95 19.52 2.45
CA THR A 26 -4.18 20.77 2.61
C THR A 26 -2.88 20.58 3.39
N LEU A 27 -2.70 19.42 4.05
CA LEU A 27 -1.44 19.09 4.72
C LEU A 27 -0.34 18.78 3.70
N ILE A 28 0.59 19.73 3.54
CA ILE A 28 1.80 19.55 2.73
C ILE A 28 2.65 18.42 3.34
N LYS A 29 2.85 17.34 2.58
CA LYS A 29 3.59 16.16 3.02
C LYS A 29 5.06 16.29 2.67
N ASN A 30 5.94 15.87 3.58
CA ASN A 30 7.37 15.89 3.32
C ASN A 30 7.80 14.57 2.66
N PRO A 31 8.32 14.59 1.42
CA PRO A 31 8.67 13.34 0.74
C PRO A 31 9.81 12.55 1.39
N ARG A 32 10.70 13.22 2.12
CA ARG A 32 11.78 12.54 2.87
C ARG A 32 11.21 11.72 4.03
N GLN A 33 10.17 12.24 4.69
CA GLN A 33 9.48 11.50 5.74
C GLN A 33 8.68 10.34 5.15
N ALA A 34 7.98 10.54 4.02
CA ALA A 34 7.28 9.47 3.32
C ALA A 34 8.22 8.31 2.95
N PHE A 35 9.43 8.62 2.45
CA PHE A 35 10.47 7.62 2.19
C PHE A 35 10.90 6.86 3.45
N LEU A 36 11.16 7.57 4.54
CA LEU A 36 11.51 6.95 5.83
C LEU A 36 10.41 6.00 6.33
N PHE A 37 9.15 6.41 6.24
CA PHE A 37 8.01 5.56 6.62
C PHE A 37 7.78 4.40 5.65
N SER A 38 8.11 4.54 4.36
CA SER A 38 8.06 3.47 3.35
C SER A 38 9.06 2.35 3.55
N LEU A 39 10.06 2.51 4.43
CA LEU A 39 10.96 1.41 4.78
C LEU A 39 10.20 0.24 5.40
N VAL A 40 9.10 0.53 6.09
CA VAL A 40 8.14 -0.47 6.54
C VAL A 40 7.14 -0.72 5.41
N PRO A 41 6.85 -1.99 5.05
CA PRO A 41 5.83 -2.34 4.06
C PRO A 41 4.53 -1.56 4.25
N GLY A 42 4.11 -0.83 3.21
CA GLY A 42 2.94 0.06 3.21
C GLY A 42 3.01 1.32 4.08
N GLY A 43 4.04 1.54 4.89
CA GLY A 43 4.12 2.64 5.86
C GLY A 43 4.07 4.05 5.22
N GLY A 44 4.65 4.23 4.05
CA GLY A 44 4.57 5.50 3.32
C GLY A 44 3.16 5.86 2.86
N GLN A 45 2.32 4.86 2.57
CA GLN A 45 0.92 5.10 2.18
C GLN A 45 0.07 5.53 3.37
N PHE A 46 0.37 5.01 4.57
CA PHE A 46 -0.24 5.48 5.82
C PHE A 46 0.19 6.91 6.16
N TYR A 47 1.45 7.26 5.94
CA TYR A 47 1.92 8.66 6.06
C TYR A 47 1.16 9.60 5.11
N ASN A 48 0.88 9.13 3.89
CA ASN A 48 0.09 9.88 2.92
C ASN A 48 -1.43 9.87 3.18
N GLN A 49 -1.90 9.34 4.32
CA GLN A 49 -3.33 9.18 4.67
C GLN A 49 -4.15 8.38 3.63
N LYS A 50 -3.46 7.62 2.77
CA LYS A 50 -4.05 6.78 1.74
C LYS A 50 -4.19 5.34 2.26
N HIS A 51 -4.92 5.16 3.37
CA HIS A 51 -5.08 3.86 4.06
C HIS A 51 -5.62 2.71 3.19
N ILE A 52 -6.61 2.93 2.30
CA ILE A 52 -7.04 1.90 1.33
C ILE A 52 -5.88 1.44 0.45
N LYS A 53 -5.13 2.39 -0.15
CA LYS A 53 -3.97 2.05 -0.98
C LYS A 53 -2.90 1.34 -0.15
N GLY A 54 -2.60 1.86 1.05
CA GLY A 54 -1.65 1.27 1.98
C GLY A 54 -2.01 -0.14 2.40
N SER A 55 -3.27 -0.38 2.75
CA SER A 55 -3.78 -1.71 3.13
C SER A 55 -3.72 -2.69 1.96
N LEU A 56 -4.08 -2.25 0.75
CA LEU A 56 -3.96 -3.08 -0.45
C LEU A 56 -2.51 -3.46 -0.74
N VAL A 57 -1.60 -2.50 -0.69
CA VAL A 57 -0.16 -2.70 -0.89
C VAL A 57 0.41 -3.64 0.16
N MET A 58 0.12 -3.41 1.45
CA MET A 58 0.54 -4.30 2.54
C MET A 58 -0.01 -5.72 2.34
N GLY A 59 -1.26 -5.86 1.91
CA GLY A 59 -1.86 -7.16 1.63
C GLY A 59 -1.11 -7.91 0.53
N LEU A 60 -0.80 -7.25 -0.58
CA LEU A 60 -0.02 -7.84 -1.68
C LEU A 60 1.40 -8.22 -1.25
N GLU A 61 2.09 -7.32 -0.54
CA GLU A 61 3.44 -7.57 -0.02
C GLU A 61 3.44 -8.73 0.97
N THR A 62 2.46 -8.79 1.88
CA THR A 62 2.31 -9.86 2.87
C THR A 62 2.06 -11.20 2.20
N LEU A 63 1.19 -11.26 1.18
CA LEU A 63 0.92 -12.50 0.44
C LEU A 63 2.14 -12.98 -0.35
N ALA A 64 2.89 -12.07 -0.97
CA ALA A 64 4.11 -12.39 -1.69
C ALA A 64 5.20 -12.88 -0.73
N LEU A 65 5.40 -12.22 0.40
CA LEU A 65 6.33 -12.62 1.46
C LEU A 65 5.96 -13.97 2.05
N TYR A 66 4.69 -14.18 2.40
CA TYR A 66 4.19 -15.45 2.92
C TYR A 66 4.46 -16.58 1.92
N SER A 67 4.12 -16.37 0.65
CA SER A 67 4.37 -17.34 -0.42
C SER A 67 5.85 -17.63 -0.57
N TRP A 68 6.72 -16.61 -0.49
CA TRP A 68 8.16 -16.81 -0.54
C TRP A 68 8.67 -17.64 0.63
N LEU A 69 8.27 -17.31 1.86
CA LEU A 69 8.68 -18.01 3.09
C LEU A 69 8.21 -19.46 3.10
N GLU A 70 6.96 -19.71 2.74
CA GLU A 70 6.39 -21.06 2.68
C GLU A 70 7.14 -21.94 1.65
N ASN A 71 7.33 -21.43 0.42
CA ASN A 71 8.08 -22.16 -0.60
C ASN A 71 9.56 -22.34 -0.23
N SER A 72 10.15 -21.40 0.52
CA SER A 72 11.51 -21.53 1.05
C SER A 72 11.62 -22.61 2.12
N LYS A 73 10.64 -22.68 3.03
CA LYS A 73 10.56 -23.73 4.06
C LYS A 73 10.39 -25.11 3.43
N ILE A 74 9.46 -25.25 2.48
CA ILE A 74 9.23 -26.51 1.75
C ILE A 74 10.50 -26.94 1.00
N TYR A 75 11.16 -26.01 0.31
CA TYR A 75 12.40 -26.34 -0.40
C TYR A 75 13.51 -26.83 0.54
N LYS A 76 13.64 -26.21 1.71
CA LYS A 76 14.64 -26.58 2.74
C LYS A 76 14.35 -27.96 3.36
N ASN A 77 13.07 -28.25 3.62
CA ASN A 77 12.64 -29.49 4.28
C ASN A 77 12.19 -30.57 3.27
N TYR A 78 12.50 -30.39 1.98
CA TYR A 78 12.00 -31.26 0.92
C TYR A 78 12.39 -32.73 1.11
N ASP A 79 13.59 -32.98 1.62
CA ASP A 79 14.12 -34.34 1.76
C ASP A 79 13.62 -35.03 3.05
N SER A 80 12.95 -34.28 3.95
CA SER A 80 12.42 -34.78 5.22
C SER A 80 10.91 -35.05 5.23
N GLU A 81 10.18 -34.56 4.23
CA GLU A 81 8.71 -34.65 4.15
C GLU A 81 8.28 -35.07 2.74
N GLU A 82 7.12 -35.71 2.62
CA GLU A 82 6.57 -36.10 1.32
C GLU A 82 5.73 -34.97 0.72
N TYR A 83 6.20 -34.40 -0.38
CA TYR A 83 5.52 -33.32 -1.11
C TYR A 83 5.01 -33.79 -2.48
N SER A 84 3.86 -33.28 -2.90
CA SER A 84 3.20 -33.67 -4.16
C SER A 84 3.88 -33.16 -5.43
N LEU A 85 4.74 -32.13 -5.32
CA LEU A 85 5.43 -31.52 -6.45
C LEU A 85 6.93 -31.78 -6.36
N ARG A 86 7.62 -31.80 -7.50
CA ARG A 86 9.08 -31.92 -7.56
C ARG A 86 9.78 -30.73 -6.87
N LYS A 87 10.87 -30.99 -6.15
CA LYS A 87 11.73 -29.97 -5.46
C LYS A 87 11.99 -28.72 -6.29
N ASN A 88 12.35 -28.88 -7.57
CA ASN A 88 12.64 -27.77 -8.49
C ASN A 88 11.46 -26.81 -8.68
N ARG A 89 10.20 -27.29 -8.59
CA ARG A 89 9.02 -26.44 -8.69
C ARG A 89 8.89 -25.50 -7.50
N TYR A 90 9.25 -25.96 -6.29
CA TYR A 90 9.29 -25.10 -5.10
C TYR A 90 10.44 -24.09 -5.16
N LEU A 91 11.58 -24.47 -5.75
CA LEU A 91 12.69 -23.55 -6.02
C LEU A 91 12.27 -22.42 -6.98
N GLU A 92 11.62 -22.77 -8.09
CA GLU A 92 11.08 -21.81 -9.06
C GLU A 92 10.05 -20.88 -8.42
N LYS A 93 9.10 -21.43 -7.64
CA LYS A 93 8.09 -20.65 -6.91
C LYS A 93 8.73 -19.68 -5.93
N ARG A 94 9.67 -20.15 -5.10
CA ARG A 94 10.40 -19.30 -4.15
C ARG A 94 11.11 -18.16 -4.88
N ASN A 95 11.84 -18.45 -5.96
CA ASN A 95 12.55 -17.43 -6.73
C ASN A 95 11.58 -16.43 -7.38
N LYS A 96 10.47 -16.92 -7.95
CA LYS A 96 9.39 -16.07 -8.49
C LYS A 96 8.86 -15.12 -7.42
N TYR A 97 8.49 -15.63 -6.24
CA TYR A 97 7.95 -14.80 -5.17
C TYR A 97 8.99 -13.86 -4.54
N ALA A 98 10.28 -14.26 -4.47
CA ALA A 98 11.36 -13.35 -4.06
C ALA A 98 11.45 -12.13 -4.98
N TRP A 99 11.38 -12.34 -6.30
CA TRP A 99 11.32 -11.24 -7.27
C TRP A 99 10.07 -10.36 -7.11
N TRP A 100 8.91 -10.97 -6.86
CA TRP A 100 7.68 -10.22 -6.57
C TRP A 100 7.79 -9.38 -5.30
N VAL A 101 8.38 -9.90 -4.24
CA VAL A 101 8.61 -9.16 -2.98
C VAL A 101 9.49 -7.93 -3.25
N ILE A 102 10.61 -8.11 -3.98
CA ILE A 102 11.50 -7.01 -4.33
C ILE A 102 10.74 -5.95 -5.16
N PHE A 103 10.03 -6.39 -6.19
CA PHE A 103 9.28 -5.48 -7.07
C PHE A 103 8.20 -4.70 -6.32
N LEU A 104 7.38 -5.40 -5.52
CA LEU A 104 6.31 -4.78 -4.73
C LEU A 104 6.85 -3.79 -3.70
N TYR A 105 7.97 -4.12 -3.04
CA TYR A 105 8.62 -3.23 -2.07
C TYR A 105 9.11 -1.92 -2.69
N PHE A 106 9.78 -1.98 -3.85
CA PHE A 106 10.21 -0.76 -4.53
C PHE A 106 9.03 0.00 -5.13
N TYR A 107 8.05 -0.71 -5.69
CA TYR A 107 6.85 -0.09 -6.23
C TYR A 107 6.06 0.68 -5.16
N SER A 108 5.84 0.08 -4.00
CA SER A 108 5.13 0.71 -2.88
C SER A 108 5.83 1.96 -2.37
N MET A 109 7.15 1.90 -2.26
CA MET A 109 7.98 3.02 -1.83
C MET A 109 7.96 4.18 -2.84
N ILE A 110 8.09 3.88 -4.14
CA ILE A 110 8.06 4.89 -5.20
C ILE A 110 6.67 5.55 -5.29
N ASP A 111 5.59 4.76 -5.25
CA ASP A 111 4.22 5.27 -5.29
C ASP A 111 3.95 6.23 -4.10
N ALA A 112 4.38 5.86 -2.89
CA ALA A 112 4.26 6.72 -1.72
C ALA A 112 5.12 7.99 -1.81
N MET A 113 6.34 7.88 -2.35
CA MET A 113 7.22 9.03 -2.53
C MET A 113 6.66 10.00 -3.58
N VAL A 114 6.16 9.50 -4.70
CA VAL A 114 5.52 10.31 -5.75
C VAL A 114 4.26 10.98 -5.21
N ASP A 115 3.42 10.25 -4.47
CA ASP A 115 2.23 10.79 -3.82
C ASP A 115 2.56 11.91 -2.81
N ALA A 116 3.70 11.83 -2.12
CA ALA A 116 4.16 12.89 -1.22
C ALA A 116 4.73 14.11 -1.97
N HIS A 117 5.42 13.90 -3.09
CA HIS A 117 5.90 15.01 -3.93
C HIS A 117 4.75 15.75 -4.64
N LEU A 118 3.65 15.04 -4.92
CA LEU A 118 2.50 15.59 -5.62
C LEU A 118 1.52 16.34 -4.73
N SER A 119 1.57 16.17 -3.40
CA SER A 119 0.60 16.81 -2.50
C SER A 119 0.50 18.34 -2.63
N PRO A 120 1.58 19.11 -2.88
CA PRO A 120 1.46 20.56 -3.06
C PRO A 120 0.82 20.97 -4.39
N PHE A 121 0.89 20.12 -5.42
CA PHE A 121 0.28 20.39 -6.73
C PHE A 121 -1.23 20.22 -6.69
N ASP A 122 -1.72 19.24 -5.94
CA ASP A 122 -3.16 19.00 -5.76
C ASP A 122 -3.85 20.22 -5.12
N ASP A 123 -3.19 20.87 -4.16
CA ASP A 123 -3.69 22.07 -3.47
C ASP A 123 -3.90 23.24 -4.46
N ILE A 124 -2.88 23.55 -5.28
CA ILE A 124 -2.92 24.62 -6.28
C ILE A 124 -4.03 24.37 -7.32
N MET A 125 -4.20 23.11 -7.74
CA MET A 125 -5.23 22.74 -8.72
C MET A 125 -6.64 22.75 -8.13
N SER A 126 -6.78 22.54 -6.83
CA SER A 126 -8.08 22.54 -6.13
C SER A 126 -8.64 23.93 -5.90
N LYS A 127 -7.80 24.98 -5.94
CA LYS A 127 -8.23 26.37 -5.76
C LYS A 127 -8.99 26.85 -7.00
N SER A 128 -10.28 27.12 -6.85
CA SER A 128 -11.13 27.71 -7.89
C SER A 128 -10.69 29.14 -8.22
N ILE A 129 -10.67 29.49 -9.50
CA ILE A 129 -10.23 30.80 -10.05
C ILE A 129 -11.05 32.00 -9.51
N GLU A 130 -12.13 31.77 -8.77
CA GLU A 130 -13.04 32.81 -8.27
C GLU A 130 -12.46 33.73 -7.18
N ASP A 131 -11.31 33.41 -6.58
CA ASP A 131 -10.67 34.25 -5.55
C ASP A 131 -9.82 35.42 -6.09
N GLU A 132 -9.74 35.64 -7.40
CA GLU A 132 -9.06 36.82 -7.99
C GLU A 132 -10.03 37.86 -8.60
N GLY A 133 -11.29 37.90 -8.15
CA GLY A 133 -12.30 38.81 -8.70
C GLY A 133 -13.10 39.58 -7.65
N GLY A 134 -12.45 40.31 -6.74
CA GLY A 134 -13.19 41.08 -5.74
C GLY A 134 -12.41 41.95 -4.75
N GLU A 135 -11.27 42.53 -5.14
CA GLU A 135 -10.81 43.75 -4.44
C GLU A 135 -11.40 44.95 -5.16
N GLU A 136 -12.63 45.30 -4.76
CA GLU A 136 -13.21 46.60 -5.07
C GLU A 136 -12.30 47.69 -4.45
N ASN A 137 -11.85 48.59 -5.33
CA ASN A 137 -11.18 49.82 -4.94
C ASN A 137 -12.12 50.66 -4.07
N GLU A 138 -11.91 50.66 -2.76
CA GLU A 138 -12.46 51.68 -1.86
C GLU A 138 -11.35 52.26 -0.98
N LYS A 139 -10.70 53.31 -1.49
CA LYS A 139 -10.50 54.61 -0.83
C LYS A 139 -9.68 55.58 -1.68
#